data_AF-A0A4Z2AWS5-F1
#
_entry.id   AF-A0A4Z2AWS5-F1
#
_cell.length_a   1.000
_cell.length_b   1.000
_cell.length_c   1.000
_cell.angle_alpha   90.00
_cell.angle_beta   90.00
_cell.angle_gamma   90.00
#
_symmetry.space_group_name_H-M   'P 1'
#
loop_
_entity.id
_entity.type
_entity.pdbx_description
1 polymer ?
#
loop_
_entity_poly.entity_id
_entity_poly.type
_entity_poly.pdbx_seq_one_letter_code
_entity_poly.pdbx_strand_id
1 'polypeptide(L)'
;MDFPVSSRKLLERMQQEPFLSDFRPVEQCNLDYHPQRGSAIDPHLDDSWLWGERLVTINMLSDTIITMSLHEAPTGEIQVAVPFPRRCLLVLYHDARHKWKHAVYRQDVEDRRVCSTFRELSAEFLPGGQEAQLGAQLLNIASNFQGMPV
;
A
#
# COMPACT_ATOMS: atom_id res chain seq x y z
N MET A 1 1.38 -10.78 -14.65
CA MET A 1 1.87 -9.87 -13.60
C MET A 1 2.70 -10.70 -12.66
N ASP A 2 4.02 -10.67 -12.83
CA ASP A 2 4.92 -11.59 -12.12
C ASP A 2 5.52 -10.88 -10.91
N PHE A 3 4.77 -10.96 -9.81
CA PHE A 3 5.31 -10.77 -8.46
C PHE A 3 6.07 -12.03 -8.02
N PRO A 4 6.89 -11.97 -6.96
CA PRO A 4 7.46 -13.17 -6.35
C PRO A 4 6.39 -14.26 -6.20
N VAL A 5 6.74 -15.52 -6.47
CA VAL A 5 5.78 -16.65 -6.45
C VAL A 5 4.97 -16.71 -5.15
N SER A 6 5.57 -16.28 -4.04
CA SER A 6 4.93 -16.15 -2.73
C SER A 6 3.71 -15.23 -2.71
N SER A 7 3.68 -14.18 -3.54
CA SER A 7 2.60 -13.18 -3.59
C SER A 7 1.50 -13.53 -4.60
N ARG A 8 1.74 -14.45 -5.55
CA ARG A 8 0.78 -14.74 -6.63
C ARG A 8 -0.59 -15.16 -6.12
N LYS A 9 -0.64 -16.15 -5.22
CA LYS A 9 -1.90 -16.63 -4.62
C LYS A 9 -2.63 -15.53 -3.84
N LEU A 10 -1.90 -14.59 -3.28
CA LEU A 10 -2.47 -13.50 -2.53
C LEU A 10 -3.14 -12.47 -3.46
N LEU A 11 -2.49 -12.13 -4.56
CA LEU A 11 -3.04 -11.26 -5.60
C LEU A 11 -4.27 -11.88 -6.28
N GLU A 12 -4.22 -13.17 -6.60
CA GLU A 12 -5.37 -13.91 -7.12
C GLU A 12 -6.58 -13.82 -6.17
N ARG A 13 -6.34 -13.92 -4.86
CA ARG A 13 -7.39 -13.76 -3.84
C ARG A 13 -7.88 -12.32 -3.71
N MET A 14 -7.00 -11.33 -3.80
CA MET A 14 -7.43 -9.92 -3.85
C MET A 14 -8.39 -9.70 -5.01
N GLN A 15 -8.09 -10.22 -6.19
CA GLN A 15 -8.91 -10.05 -7.39
C GLN A 15 -10.25 -10.80 -7.34
N GLN A 16 -10.43 -11.72 -6.39
CA GLN A 16 -11.73 -12.34 -6.12
C GLN A 16 -12.66 -11.44 -5.31
N GLU A 17 -12.13 -10.44 -4.61
CA GLU A 17 -12.94 -9.42 -3.94
C GLU A 17 -13.47 -8.41 -4.97
N PRO A 18 -14.80 -8.17 -5.04
CA PRO A 18 -15.39 -7.32 -6.08
C PRO A 18 -14.72 -5.94 -6.21
N PHE A 19 -14.36 -5.33 -5.08
CA PHE A 19 -13.72 -4.01 -5.01
C PHE A 19 -12.29 -3.95 -5.58
N LEU A 20 -11.62 -5.11 -5.67
CA LEU A 20 -10.25 -5.26 -6.13
C LEU A 20 -10.16 -6.10 -7.41
N SER A 21 -11.29 -6.40 -8.05
CA SER A 21 -11.35 -7.30 -9.22
C SER A 21 -10.57 -6.79 -10.43
N ASP A 22 -10.41 -5.47 -10.55
CA ASP A 22 -9.61 -4.79 -11.56
C ASP A 22 -8.30 -4.20 -11.00
N PHE A 23 -7.95 -4.50 -9.74
CA PHE A 23 -6.72 -4.02 -9.12
C PHE A 23 -5.50 -4.66 -9.80
N ARG A 24 -4.61 -3.80 -10.31
CA ARG A 24 -3.44 -4.19 -11.11
C ARG A 24 -2.16 -3.60 -10.50
N PRO A 25 -1.64 -4.18 -9.41
CA PRO A 25 -0.47 -3.63 -8.75
C PRO A 25 0.78 -3.82 -9.62
N VAL A 26 1.62 -2.81 -9.73
CA VAL A 26 2.93 -2.89 -10.40
C VAL A 26 4.09 -2.96 -9.43
N GLU A 27 3.82 -2.68 -8.15
CA GLU A 27 4.81 -2.61 -7.09
C GLU A 27 4.29 -3.31 -5.84
N GLN A 28 5.22 -3.94 -5.12
CA GLN A 28 5.04 -4.53 -3.82
C GLN A 28 6.19 -4.06 -2.92
N CYS A 29 5.87 -3.22 -1.94
CA CYS A 29 6.80 -2.81 -0.90
C CYS A 29 6.61 -3.68 0.35
N ASN A 30 7.70 -4.24 0.87
CA ASN A 30 7.68 -4.99 2.13
C ASN A 30 8.41 -4.20 3.21
N LEU A 31 7.76 -4.01 4.36
CA LEU A 31 8.36 -3.34 5.53
C LEU A 31 8.41 -4.32 6.70
N ASP A 32 9.58 -4.44 7.33
CA ASP A 32 9.83 -5.28 8.51
C ASP A 32 10.08 -4.39 9.74
N TYR A 33 9.07 -4.26 10.58
CA TYR A 33 9.07 -3.47 11.81
C TYR A 33 9.52 -4.32 12.99
N HIS A 34 10.34 -3.74 13.84
CA HIS A 34 10.82 -4.39 15.05
C HIS A 34 10.90 -3.41 16.23
N PRO A 35 10.31 -3.73 17.40
CA PRO A 35 10.27 -2.82 18.55
C PRO A 35 11.68 -2.41 19.00
N GLN A 36 12.61 -3.35 19.08
CA GLN A 36 14.00 -3.09 19.51
C GLN A 36 14.79 -2.16 18.57
N ARG A 37 14.33 -2.00 17.31
CA ARG A 37 14.93 -1.07 16.34
C ARG A 37 14.26 0.31 16.36
N GLY A 38 13.24 0.48 17.21
CA GLY A 38 12.44 1.70 17.27
C GLY A 38 11.68 1.98 15.97
N SER A 39 11.35 0.93 15.20
CA SER A 39 10.68 1.02 13.90
C SER A 39 9.37 1.80 14.01
N ALA A 40 9.17 2.72 13.08
CA ALA A 40 7.98 3.54 12.93
C ALA A 40 7.93 4.04 11.48
N ILE A 41 6.81 4.61 11.08
CA ILE A 41 6.71 5.42 9.88
C ILE A 41 5.93 6.69 10.20
N ASP A 42 6.55 7.84 9.90
CA ASP A 42 5.96 9.14 10.18
C ASP A 42 4.71 9.39 9.32
N PRO A 43 3.79 10.27 9.74
CA PRO A 43 2.60 10.59 8.97
C PRO A 43 2.94 11.10 7.56
N HIS A 44 2.49 10.38 6.54
CA HIS A 44 2.77 10.70 5.14
C HIS A 44 1.59 10.36 4.22
N LEU A 45 1.67 10.88 2.99
CA LEU A 45 0.87 10.46 1.85
C LEU A 45 1.78 9.72 0.88
N ASP A 46 1.27 8.69 0.24
CA ASP A 46 1.95 8.08 -0.90
C ASP A 46 1.87 9.02 -2.11
N ASP A 47 2.90 8.98 -2.96
CA ASP A 47 3.00 9.82 -4.14
C ASP A 47 1.83 9.62 -5.12
N SER A 48 0.86 10.55 -5.09
CA SER A 48 -0.33 10.47 -5.95
C SER A 48 -0.04 10.68 -7.44
N TRP A 49 1.13 11.22 -7.81
CA TRP A 49 1.54 11.35 -9.20
C TRP A 49 1.85 9.97 -9.82
N LEU A 50 2.44 9.06 -9.04
CA LEU A 50 2.85 7.74 -9.52
C LEU A 50 1.83 6.65 -9.21
N TRP A 51 1.31 6.63 -7.98
CA TRP A 51 0.44 5.55 -7.51
C TRP A 51 -1.03 5.85 -7.80
N GLY A 52 -1.80 4.79 -8.07
CA GLY A 52 -3.22 4.85 -8.41
C GLY A 52 -4.15 4.81 -7.19
N GLU A 53 -5.44 4.67 -7.46
CA GLU A 53 -6.52 4.95 -6.50
C GLU A 53 -6.50 4.12 -5.22
N ARG A 54 -6.01 2.89 -5.30
CA ARG A 54 -6.03 1.96 -4.17
C ARG A 54 -4.62 1.69 -3.70
N LEU A 55 -4.40 1.93 -2.41
CA LEU A 55 -3.24 1.40 -1.68
C LEU A 55 -3.71 0.20 -0.88
N VAL A 56 -3.19 -0.99 -1.21
CA VAL A 56 -3.62 -2.24 -0.59
C VAL A 56 -2.50 -2.77 0.29
N THR A 57 -2.72 -2.78 1.60
CA THR A 57 -1.73 -3.25 2.58
C THR A 57 -2.21 -4.51 3.25
N ILE A 58 -1.33 -5.50 3.42
CA ILE A 58 -1.58 -6.68 4.25
C ILE A 58 -0.68 -6.65 5.47
N ASN A 59 -1.27 -6.87 6.64
CA ASN A 59 -0.54 -6.96 7.88
C ASN A 59 -0.23 -8.42 8.25
N MET A 60 0.99 -8.71 8.70
CA MET A 60 1.45 -10.04 9.06
C MET A 60 2.26 -10.03 10.36
N LEU A 61 2.32 -11.22 10.99
CA LEU A 61 3.03 -11.53 12.23
C LEU A 61 2.42 -10.92 13.51
N SER A 62 2.23 -9.60 13.58
CA SER A 62 1.72 -8.89 14.76
C SER A 62 0.61 -7.89 14.41
N ASP A 63 -0.26 -7.64 15.37
CA ASP A 63 -1.27 -6.58 15.32
C ASP A 63 -0.58 -5.20 15.42
N THR A 64 -1.26 -4.15 14.95
CA THR A 64 -0.80 -2.75 15.05
C THR A 64 -1.99 -1.80 15.03
N ILE A 65 -1.72 -0.52 15.24
CA ILE A 65 -2.60 0.58 14.87
C ILE A 65 -2.02 1.29 13.63
N ILE A 66 -2.88 1.63 12.66
CA ILE A 66 -2.58 2.63 11.64
C ILE A 66 -3.23 3.94 12.10
N THR A 67 -2.42 4.98 12.31
CA THR A 67 -2.95 6.31 12.65
C THR A 67 -3.19 7.09 11.37
N MET A 68 -4.44 7.50 11.14
CA MET A 68 -4.83 8.38 10.05
C MET A 68 -4.97 9.82 10.59
N SER A 69 -4.32 10.80 9.97
CA SER A 69 -4.42 12.21 10.38
C SER A 69 -4.81 13.15 9.24
N LEU A 70 -5.67 14.11 9.56
CA LEU A 70 -6.13 15.18 8.67
C LEU A 70 -5.85 16.53 9.33
N HIS A 71 -4.82 17.24 8.85
CA HIS A 71 -4.39 18.52 9.45
C HIS A 71 -5.32 19.70 9.12
N GLU A 72 -5.96 19.70 7.95
CA GLU A 72 -6.77 20.82 7.45
C GLU A 72 -8.27 20.63 7.71
N ALA A 73 -8.63 20.02 8.83
CA ALA A 73 -10.05 19.91 9.19
C ALA A 73 -10.56 21.25 9.76
N PRO A 74 -11.86 21.60 9.58
CA PRO A 74 -12.42 22.86 10.07
C PRO A 74 -12.24 23.12 11.57
N THR A 75 -12.05 22.07 12.36
CA THR A 75 -11.94 22.11 13.82
C THR A 75 -10.51 21.88 14.33
N GLY A 76 -9.51 21.93 13.45
CA GLY A 76 -8.12 21.55 13.75
C GLY A 76 -7.79 20.12 13.33
N GLU A 77 -6.62 19.62 13.71
CA GLU A 77 -6.16 18.29 13.33
C GLU A 77 -7.09 17.20 13.88
N ILE A 78 -7.55 16.32 13.00
CA ILE A 78 -8.31 15.11 13.36
C ILE A 78 -7.38 13.91 13.22
N GLN A 79 -7.36 13.05 14.24
CA GLN A 79 -6.67 11.77 14.18
C GLN A 79 -7.64 10.61 14.43
N VAL A 80 -7.49 9.54 13.65
CA VAL A 80 -8.28 8.32 13.77
C VAL A 80 -7.31 7.15 13.90
N ALA A 81 -7.40 6.42 15.00
CA ALA A 81 -6.69 5.16 15.20
C ALA A 81 -7.49 4.03 14.52
N VAL A 82 -6.87 3.34 13.57
CA VAL A 82 -7.45 2.20 12.86
C VAL A 82 -6.75 0.93 13.35
N PRO A 83 -7.39 0.09 14.18
CA PRO A 83 -6.84 -1.21 14.55
C PRO A 83 -6.62 -2.05 13.30
N PHE A 84 -5.41 -2.60 13.15
CA PHE A 84 -5.05 -3.41 12.00
C PHE A 84 -4.45 -4.73 12.46
N PRO A 85 -5.28 -5.74 12.75
CA PRO A 85 -4.81 -7.04 13.21
C PRO A 85 -3.95 -7.75 12.17
N ARG A 86 -3.11 -8.68 12.62
CA ARG A 86 -2.35 -9.57 11.74
C ARG A 86 -3.30 -10.43 10.90
N ARG A 87 -2.88 -10.69 9.66
CA ARG A 87 -3.64 -11.42 8.63
C ARG A 87 -4.89 -10.67 8.16
N CYS A 88 -4.96 -9.36 8.38
CA CYS A 88 -5.96 -8.49 7.77
C CYS A 88 -5.37 -7.75 6.56
N LEU A 89 -6.26 -7.30 5.69
CA LEU A 89 -5.99 -6.44 4.54
C LEU A 89 -6.68 -5.10 4.76
N LEU A 90 -5.97 -4.01 4.49
CA LEU A 90 -6.46 -2.63 4.52
C LEU A 90 -6.39 -2.07 3.10
N VAL A 91 -7.48 -1.44 2.64
CA VAL A 91 -7.48 -0.67 1.39
C VAL A 91 -7.73 0.79 1.72
N LEU A 92 -6.76 1.65 1.43
CA LEU A 92 -6.95 3.10 1.46
C LEU A 92 -7.34 3.56 0.05
N TYR A 93 -8.45 4.30 -0.04
CA TYR A 93 -8.99 4.86 -1.27
C TYR A 93 -9.72 6.19 -0.98
N HIS A 94 -10.02 6.96 -2.02
CA HIS A 94 -10.66 8.27 -1.95
C HIS A 94 -9.97 9.19 -0.93
N ASP A 95 -10.74 9.92 -0.12
CA ASP A 95 -10.21 10.87 0.84
C ASP A 95 -9.19 10.21 1.79
N ALA A 96 -9.42 8.97 2.23
CA ALA A 96 -8.49 8.26 3.12
C ALA A 96 -7.11 8.04 2.49
N ARG A 97 -7.04 7.92 1.16
CA ARG A 97 -5.80 7.80 0.40
C ARG A 97 -5.18 9.15 0.05
N HIS A 98 -6.01 10.13 -0.29
CA HIS A 98 -5.56 11.40 -0.90
C HIS A 98 -5.38 12.56 0.08
N LYS A 99 -6.13 12.56 1.18
CA LYS A 99 -6.21 13.69 2.12
C LYS A 99 -5.70 13.33 3.50
N TRP A 100 -5.79 12.06 3.89
CA TRP A 100 -5.40 11.61 5.21
C TRP A 100 -4.00 11.01 5.17
N LYS A 101 -3.10 11.59 5.96
CA LYS A 101 -1.78 10.99 6.19
C LYS A 101 -1.94 9.72 6.99
N HIS A 102 -1.16 8.70 6.69
CA HIS A 102 -1.12 7.46 7.46
C HIS A 102 0.25 7.28 8.12
N ALA A 103 0.24 6.69 9.31
CA ALA A 103 1.42 6.48 10.13
C ALA A 103 1.34 5.16 10.91
N VAL A 104 2.50 4.68 11.35
CA VAL A 104 2.62 3.66 12.41
C VAL A 104 3.60 4.20 13.43
N TYR A 105 3.11 4.54 14.62
CA TYR A 105 3.98 5.07 15.66
C TYR A 105 4.75 3.96 16.36
N ARG A 106 5.91 4.31 16.93
CA ARG A 106 6.79 3.37 17.63
C ARG A 106 6.08 2.59 18.73
N GLN A 107 5.19 3.26 19.46
CA GLN A 107 4.42 2.66 20.55
C GLN A 107 3.42 1.60 20.08
N ASP A 108 3.01 1.64 18.80
CA ASP A 108 2.05 0.70 18.21
C ASP A 108 2.75 -0.50 17.56
N VAL A 109 4.09 -0.58 17.65
CA VAL A 109 4.90 -1.73 17.22
C VAL A 109 5.32 -2.51 18.47
N GLU A 110 4.46 -3.40 18.93
CA GLU A 110 4.70 -4.17 20.17
C GLU A 110 5.53 -5.45 19.94
N ASP A 111 5.47 -6.04 18.75
CA ASP A 111 6.20 -7.24 18.35
C ASP A 111 6.66 -7.11 16.89
N ARG A 112 7.46 -8.06 16.39
CA ARG A 112 7.87 -8.07 14.99
C ARG A 112 6.65 -8.10 14.08
N ARG A 113 6.53 -7.08 13.24
CA ARG A 113 5.44 -6.90 12.29
C ARG A 113 6.00 -6.80 10.89
N VAL A 114 5.46 -7.58 9.96
CA VAL A 114 5.80 -7.45 8.53
C VAL A 114 4.54 -7.04 7.80
N CYS A 115 4.64 -6.07 6.91
CA CYS A 115 3.53 -5.75 6.00
C CYS A 115 4.00 -5.67 4.56
N SER A 116 3.06 -5.95 3.65
CA SER A 116 3.24 -5.80 2.22
C SER A 116 2.21 -4.82 1.69
N THR A 117 2.66 -3.73 1.08
CA THR A 117 1.82 -2.74 0.42
C THR A 117 1.94 -2.92 -1.08
N PHE A 118 0.80 -2.99 -1.76
CA PHE A 118 0.69 -3.17 -3.21
C PHE A 118 0.12 -1.89 -3.82
N ARG A 119 0.71 -1.44 -4.93
CA ARG A 119 0.36 -0.17 -5.58
C ARG A 119 0.19 -0.34 -7.07
N GLU A 120 -0.92 0.15 -7.60
CA GLU A 120 -1.18 0.27 -9.03
C GLU A 120 -0.67 1.62 -9.56
N LEU A 121 -0.54 1.77 -10.88
CA LEU A 121 -0.14 3.03 -11.49
C LEU A 121 -1.29 4.05 -11.46
N SER A 122 -0.95 5.33 -11.38
CA SER A 122 -1.90 6.43 -11.51
C SER A 122 -2.46 6.52 -12.94
N ALA A 123 -3.58 7.24 -13.10
CA ALA A 123 -4.23 7.43 -14.40
C ALA A 123 -3.31 8.06 -15.46
N GLU A 124 -2.29 8.81 -15.03
CA GLU A 124 -1.29 9.43 -15.91
C GLU A 124 -0.50 8.39 -16.72
N PHE A 125 -0.27 7.20 -16.16
CA PHE A 125 0.48 6.10 -16.77
C PHE A 125 -0.43 5.03 -17.38
N LEU A 126 -1.75 5.18 -17.30
CA LEU A 126 -2.71 4.25 -17.89
C LEU A 126 -3.12 4.69 -19.30
N PRO A 127 -3.79 3.83 -20.10
CA PRO A 127 -4.25 4.21 -21.43
C PRO A 127 -5.10 5.50 -21.42
N GLY A 128 -4.67 6.49 -22.21
CA GLY A 128 -5.28 7.83 -22.25
C GLY A 128 -4.59 8.88 -21.36
N GLY A 129 -3.66 8.48 -20.50
CA GLY A 129 -2.80 9.38 -19.73
C GLY A 129 -1.62 9.93 -20.52
N GLN A 130 -0.96 10.96 -19.97
CA GLN A 130 0.17 11.65 -20.61
C GLN A 130 1.40 10.74 -20.75
N GLU A 131 1.62 9.87 -19.76
CA GLU A 131 2.75 8.93 -19.68
C GLU A 131 2.32 7.49 -20.04
N ALA A 132 1.24 7.32 -20.80
CA ALA A 132 0.69 6.00 -21.14
C ALA A 132 1.70 5.06 -21.81
N GLN A 133 2.63 5.58 -22.61
CA GLN A 133 3.68 4.79 -23.24
C GLN A 133 4.66 4.23 -22.21
N LEU A 134 5.12 5.07 -21.27
CA LEU A 134 6.00 4.66 -20.19
C LEU A 134 5.27 3.68 -19.24
N GLY A 135 4.01 3.96 -18.90
CA GLY A 135 3.21 3.05 -18.09
C GLY A 135 3.00 1.68 -18.72
N ALA A 136 2.79 1.59 -20.04
CA ALA A 136 2.75 0.33 -20.76
C ALA A 136 4.08 -0.44 -20.66
N GLN A 137 5.22 0.25 -20.72
CA GLN A 137 6.53 -0.36 -20.52
C GLN A 137 6.69 -0.89 -19.09
N LEU A 138 6.33 -0.10 -18.07
CA LEU A 138 6.39 -0.50 -16.66
C LEU A 138 5.51 -1.72 -16.39
N LEU A 139 4.28 -1.73 -16.89
CA LEU A 139 3.35 -2.86 -16.78
C LEU A 139 3.90 -4.11 -17.46
N ASN A 140 4.54 -3.95 -18.62
CA ASN A 140 5.18 -5.06 -19.33
C ASN A 140 6.37 -5.62 -18.54
N ILE A 141 7.24 -4.77 -18.00
CA ILE A 141 8.37 -5.18 -17.15
C ILE A 141 7.86 -5.92 -15.92
N ALA A 142 6.91 -5.33 -15.18
CA ALA A 142 6.30 -5.95 -14.01
C ALA A 142 5.59 -7.29 -14.34
N SER A 143 5.10 -7.44 -15.58
CA SER A 143 4.43 -8.67 -16.00
C SER A 143 5.37 -9.81 -16.40
N ASN A 144 6.64 -9.52 -16.68
CA ASN A 144 7.63 -10.50 -17.12
C ASN A 144 8.79 -10.68 -16.12
N PHE A 145 8.71 -10.06 -14.94
CA PHE A 145 9.78 -10.12 -13.95
C PHE A 145 9.88 -11.51 -13.32
N GLN A 146 11.02 -12.20 -13.51
CA GLN A 146 11.18 -13.58 -13.04
C GLN A 146 11.67 -13.72 -11.59
N GLY A 147 11.73 -12.63 -10.82
CA GLY A 147 12.18 -12.71 -9.43
C GLY A 147 13.68 -12.94 -9.24
N MET A 148 14.47 -12.83 -10.30
CA MET A 148 15.93 -12.94 -10.25
C MET A 148 16.52 -11.57 -9.88
N PRO A 149 17.27 -11.44 -8.77
CA PRO A 149 18.03 -10.22 -8.48
C PRO A 149 19.04 -9.99 -9.61
N VAL A 150 19.25 -8.72 -9.97
CA VAL A 150 20.36 -8.29 -10.85
C VAL A 150 21.65 -8.20 -10.04
#